data_AF-A0A1S8X4V8-F1
#
_entry.id   AF-A0A1S8X4V8-F1
#
_cell.length_a   1.000
_cell.length_b   1.000
_cell.length_c   1.000
_cell.angle_alpha   90.00
_cell.angle_beta   90.00
_cell.angle_gamma   90.00
#
_symmetry.space_group_name_H-M   'P 1'
#
loop_
_entity.id
_entity.type
_entity.pdbx_description
1 polymer ?
#
loop_
_entity_poly.entity_id
_entity_poly.type
_entity_poly.pdbx_seq_one_letter_code
_entity_poly.pdbx_strand_id
1 'polypeptide(L)'
;MRTTFRGVVEAGGYAFCRVDPPTRTFVTTTQVRGSILRQIYLTLRSSWYRKRPRLVGTDDYGNRFFEALPNKGSEHPIRSKYPQRYVLMPGQKSLDDAWMTLSSELPTMSTEWESWLRHRRANPPTKEEIASNAAEARRRISQAAKLEASSFMICLVHTVKYQAEREEMIRQGLIHGSSEPNSLNRSSSTQTSKRTFPVYPDMEVAPGEGKTPTDKS
;
A
#
# COMPACT_ATOMS: atom_id res chain seq x y z
N MET A 1 -30.80 18.53 -86.45
CA MET A 1 -32.18 19.05 -86.49
C MET A 1 -32.53 19.64 -85.12
N ARG A 2 -32.84 20.95 -85.09
CA ARG A 2 -33.67 21.70 -84.11
C ARG A 2 -33.27 21.64 -82.62
N THR A 3 -32.56 22.67 -82.13
CA THR A 3 -33.03 23.81 -81.28
C THR A 3 -33.27 23.42 -79.80
N THR A 4 -32.81 24.12 -78.75
CA THR A 4 -32.57 25.56 -78.59
C THR A 4 -31.75 25.82 -77.31
N PHE A 5 -30.94 26.87 -77.35
CA PHE A 5 -30.31 27.54 -76.20
C PHE A 5 -31.31 28.54 -75.58
N ARG A 6 -31.40 28.59 -74.24
CA ARG A 6 -31.98 29.67 -73.39
C ARG A 6 -31.72 29.24 -71.93
N GLY A 7 -31.29 30.04 -70.98
CA GLY A 7 -30.99 31.46 -70.88
C GLY A 7 -30.61 31.71 -69.42
N VAL A 8 -29.71 32.68 -69.22
CA VAL A 8 -29.37 33.29 -67.91
C VAL A 8 -30.64 33.88 -67.28
N VAL A 9 -30.79 33.81 -65.95
CA VAL A 9 -31.19 34.93 -65.05
C VAL A 9 -31.07 34.46 -63.59
N GLU A 10 -30.37 35.29 -62.81
CA GLU A 10 -30.22 35.25 -61.36
C GLU A 10 -31.57 35.27 -60.62
N ALA A 11 -31.65 34.57 -59.49
CA ALA A 11 -32.41 35.07 -58.34
C ALA A 11 -31.89 34.40 -57.07
N GLY A 12 -31.44 35.22 -56.14
CA GLY A 12 -30.93 34.80 -54.84
C GLY A 12 -31.94 33.98 -54.06
N GLY A 13 -31.41 33.01 -53.33
CA GLY A 13 -32.14 32.26 -52.33
C GLY A 13 -31.11 31.65 -51.40
N TYR A 14 -30.85 32.31 -50.27
CA TYR A 14 -30.17 31.70 -49.14
C TYR A 14 -31.00 30.47 -48.73
N ALA A 15 -30.56 29.27 -49.14
CA ALA A 15 -31.10 28.02 -48.64
C ALA A 15 -30.60 27.82 -47.22
N PHE A 16 -31.37 28.32 -46.25
CA PHE A 16 -31.23 27.96 -44.85
C PHE A 16 -31.64 26.48 -44.74
N CYS A 17 -30.67 25.57 -44.76
CA CYS A 17 -30.92 24.17 -44.48
C CYS A 17 -31.46 24.05 -43.05
N ARG A 18 -32.78 23.92 -42.88
CA ARG A 18 -33.37 23.40 -41.65
C ARG A 18 -32.87 21.97 -41.48
N VAL A 19 -31.88 21.81 -40.62
CA VAL A 19 -31.54 20.51 -40.03
C VAL A 19 -32.64 20.23 -39.01
N ASP A 20 -33.61 19.41 -39.40
CA ASP A 20 -34.56 18.86 -38.43
C ASP A 20 -33.76 17.98 -37.45
N PRO A 21 -33.86 18.21 -36.13
CA PRO A 21 -33.20 17.33 -35.17
C PRO A 21 -33.86 15.95 -35.24
N PRO A 22 -33.10 14.84 -35.25
CA PRO A 22 -33.69 13.53 -35.16
C PRO A 22 -34.43 13.43 -33.82
N THR A 23 -35.74 13.27 -33.88
CA THR A 23 -36.58 12.90 -32.74
C THR A 23 -36.11 11.55 -32.23
N ARG A 24 -35.19 11.60 -31.27
CA ARG A 24 -34.71 10.45 -30.52
C ARG A 24 -35.86 10.00 -29.62
N THR A 25 -36.71 9.14 -30.14
CA THR A 25 -37.74 8.45 -29.36
C THR A 25 -37.03 7.57 -28.33
N PHE A 26 -37.02 8.03 -27.08
CA PHE A 26 -36.69 7.17 -25.95
C PHE A 26 -37.84 6.18 -25.76
N VAL A 27 -37.74 5.03 -26.44
CA VAL A 27 -38.56 3.85 -26.11
C VAL A 27 -38.10 3.33 -24.75
N THR A 28 -38.78 3.76 -23.69
CA THR A 28 -38.69 3.14 -22.36
C THR A 28 -39.29 1.74 -22.43
N THR A 29 -38.47 0.75 -22.77
CA THR A 29 -38.85 -0.66 -22.64
C THR A 29 -39.00 -0.99 -21.16
N THR A 30 -40.24 -1.02 -20.68
CA THR A 30 -40.60 -1.42 -19.32
C THR A 30 -40.81 -2.93 -19.29
N GLN A 31 -39.71 -3.67 -19.21
CA GLN A 31 -39.69 -5.14 -19.06
C GLN A 31 -39.07 -5.53 -17.71
N VAL A 32 -39.60 -5.05 -16.58
CA VAL A 32 -39.18 -5.52 -15.25
C VAL A 32 -40.34 -5.46 -14.23
N ARG A 33 -41.34 -6.32 -14.35
CA ARG A 33 -42.44 -6.41 -13.34
C ARG A 33 -42.42 -7.68 -12.47
N GLY A 34 -41.51 -8.63 -12.73
CA GLY A 34 -41.33 -9.82 -11.89
C GLY A 34 -40.11 -9.79 -10.94
N SER A 35 -39.17 -8.84 -11.11
CA SER A 35 -37.88 -8.92 -10.39
C SER A 35 -37.84 -8.09 -9.10
N ILE A 36 -38.58 -6.98 -9.00
CA ILE A 36 -38.46 -6.04 -7.87
C ILE A 36 -38.93 -6.67 -6.56
N LEU A 37 -40.12 -7.29 -6.54
CA LEU A 37 -40.64 -7.95 -5.34
C LEU A 37 -39.76 -9.13 -4.91
N ARG A 38 -39.24 -9.90 -5.88
CA ARG A 38 -38.25 -10.96 -5.60
C ARG A 38 -36.98 -10.38 -5.00
N GLN A 39 -36.50 -9.24 -5.48
CA GLN A 39 -35.29 -8.58 -5.00
C GLN A 39 -35.48 -7.96 -3.60
N ILE A 40 -36.66 -7.39 -3.32
CA ILE A 40 -37.06 -6.94 -1.98
C ILE A 40 -37.11 -8.14 -1.03
N TYR A 41 -37.79 -9.23 -1.42
CA TYR A 41 -37.88 -10.46 -0.62
C TYR A 41 -36.50 -11.05 -0.32
N LEU A 42 -35.62 -11.15 -1.32
CA LEU A 42 -34.25 -11.65 -1.12
C LEU A 42 -33.46 -10.73 -0.19
N THR A 43 -33.61 -9.42 -0.31
CA THR A 43 -32.96 -8.45 0.58
C THR A 43 -33.45 -8.59 2.02
N LEU A 44 -34.76 -8.58 2.27
CA LEU A 44 -35.34 -8.74 3.61
C LEU A 44 -35.02 -10.12 4.20
N ARG A 45 -35.15 -11.19 3.41
CA ARG A 45 -34.81 -12.55 3.83
C ARG A 45 -33.35 -12.62 4.23
N SER A 46 -32.46 -12.07 3.42
CA SER A 46 -31.03 -12.03 3.76
C SER A 46 -30.79 -11.24 5.05
N SER A 47 -31.50 -10.14 5.29
CA SER A 47 -31.41 -9.35 6.52
C SER A 47 -31.82 -10.15 7.76
N TRP A 48 -32.91 -10.91 7.66
CA TRP A 48 -33.42 -11.72 8.77
C TRP A 48 -32.53 -12.90 9.14
N TYR A 49 -31.89 -13.53 8.15
CA TYR A 49 -31.01 -14.70 8.35
C TYR A 49 -29.52 -14.33 8.43
N ARG A 50 -29.16 -13.04 8.39
CA ARG A 50 -27.77 -12.61 8.62
C ARG A 50 -27.36 -13.00 10.03
N LYS A 51 -26.38 -13.90 10.12
CA LYS A 51 -25.75 -14.24 11.40
C LYS A 51 -25.10 -12.98 11.96
N ARG A 52 -25.42 -12.68 13.23
CA ARG A 52 -24.86 -11.52 13.91
C ARG A 52 -23.35 -11.68 14.04
N PRO A 53 -22.59 -10.58 13.87
CA PRO A 53 -21.16 -10.59 14.11
C PRO A 53 -20.87 -10.95 15.56
N ARG A 54 -19.82 -11.74 15.78
CA ARG A 54 -19.36 -12.15 17.10
C ARG A 54 -18.42 -11.08 17.66
N LEU A 55 -18.66 -10.61 18.88
CA LEU A 55 -17.69 -9.82 19.62
C LEU A 55 -16.54 -10.75 20.06
N VAL A 56 -15.33 -10.43 19.62
CA VAL A 56 -14.13 -11.22 19.88
C VAL A 56 -13.41 -10.71 21.12
N GLY A 57 -13.28 -9.39 21.26
CA GLY A 57 -12.59 -8.79 22.38
C GLY A 57 -12.66 -7.27 22.37
N THR A 58 -12.10 -6.69 23.43
CA THR A 58 -11.97 -5.25 23.62
C THR A 58 -10.55 -4.92 24.05
N ASP A 59 -9.98 -3.89 23.43
CA ASP A 59 -8.65 -3.38 23.78
C ASP A 59 -8.74 -2.38 24.95
N ASP A 60 -7.60 -2.03 25.53
CA ASP A 60 -7.48 -1.10 26.66
C ASP A 60 -7.98 0.31 26.31
N TYR A 61 -7.96 0.67 25.01
CA TYR A 61 -8.52 1.93 24.49
C TYR A 61 -10.05 1.91 24.34
N GLY A 62 -10.73 0.80 24.66
CA GLY A 62 -12.18 0.66 24.50
C GLY A 62 -12.63 0.35 23.08
N ASN A 63 -11.70 0.03 22.17
CA ASN A 63 -12.01 -0.45 20.82
C ASN A 63 -12.60 -1.86 20.90
N ARG A 64 -13.67 -2.10 20.13
CA ARG A 64 -14.40 -3.38 20.13
C ARG A 64 -14.17 -4.11 18.81
N PHE A 65 -13.73 -5.35 18.89
CA PHE A 65 -13.34 -6.16 17.73
C PHE A 65 -14.38 -7.22 17.43
N PHE A 66 -14.80 -7.30 16.17
CA PHE A 66 -15.84 -8.21 15.73
C PHE A 66 -15.35 -9.13 14.62
N GLU A 67 -15.89 -10.33 14.61
CA GLU A 67 -15.69 -11.32 13.55
C GLU A 67 -17.04 -11.76 12.99
N ALA A 68 -17.19 -11.65 11.68
CA ALA A 68 -18.33 -12.15 10.94
C ALA A 68 -17.89 -13.28 10.01
N LEU A 69 -18.78 -14.26 9.81
CA LEU A 69 -18.53 -15.37 8.91
C LEU A 69 -18.32 -14.88 7.47
N PRO A 70 -17.50 -15.60 6.67
CA PRO A 70 -17.31 -15.28 5.27
C PRO A 70 -18.65 -15.26 4.52
N ASN A 71 -18.81 -14.29 3.62
CA ASN A 71 -19.99 -14.20 2.78
C ASN A 71 -19.82 -15.14 1.58
N LYS A 72 -20.23 -16.40 1.73
CA LYS A 72 -20.09 -17.45 0.70
C LYS A 72 -20.73 -17.11 -0.66
N GLY A 73 -21.57 -16.08 -0.74
CA GLY A 73 -22.22 -15.63 -1.97
C GLY A 73 -21.65 -14.34 -2.57
N SER A 74 -20.57 -13.77 -2.04
CA SER A 74 -19.99 -12.55 -2.61
C SER A 74 -19.11 -12.85 -3.82
N GLU A 75 -19.22 -12.02 -4.86
CA GLU A 75 -18.36 -12.07 -6.06
C GLU A 75 -16.88 -11.88 -5.72
N HIS A 76 -16.58 -11.12 -4.66
CA HIS A 76 -15.22 -10.87 -4.23
C HIS A 76 -14.61 -12.10 -3.53
N PRO A 77 -13.51 -12.69 -4.07
CA PRO A 77 -12.90 -13.90 -3.52
C PRO A 77 -12.44 -13.76 -2.06
N ILE A 78 -11.99 -12.57 -1.66
CA ILE A 78 -11.51 -12.31 -0.30
C ILE A 78 -12.69 -12.35 0.70
N ARG A 79 -13.82 -11.74 0.34
CA ARG A 79 -15.02 -11.69 1.21
C ARG A 79 -15.75 -13.02 1.31
N SER A 80 -15.60 -13.90 0.31
CA SER A 80 -16.19 -15.23 0.30
C SER A 80 -15.30 -16.29 0.95
N LYS A 81 -13.98 -16.11 0.93
CA LYS A 81 -13.02 -17.07 1.51
C LYS A 81 -12.73 -16.80 2.99
N TYR A 82 -12.53 -15.54 3.37
CA TYR A 82 -12.05 -15.19 4.72
C TYR A 82 -13.13 -14.58 5.59
N PRO A 83 -13.11 -14.83 6.92
CA PRO A 83 -14.02 -14.17 7.85
C PRO A 83 -13.77 -12.65 7.83
N GLN A 84 -14.84 -11.87 7.93
CA GLN A 84 -14.73 -10.42 7.96
C GLN A 84 -14.41 -9.96 9.38
N ARG A 85 -13.30 -9.23 9.52
CA ARG A 85 -12.83 -8.68 10.80
C ARG A 85 -12.93 -7.16 10.72
N TYR A 86 -13.49 -6.54 11.75
CA TYR A 86 -13.62 -5.09 11.83
C TYR A 86 -13.63 -4.61 13.28
N VAL A 87 -13.39 -3.32 13.43
CA VAL A 87 -13.30 -2.62 14.72
C VAL A 87 -14.40 -1.57 14.80
N LEU A 88 -15.00 -1.42 15.98
CA LEU A 88 -15.85 -0.28 16.33
C LEU A 88 -15.16 0.53 17.40
N MET A 89 -15.03 1.83 17.13
CA MET A 89 -14.48 2.80 18.07
C MET A 89 -15.39 2.96 19.30
N PRO A 90 -14.83 3.40 20.45
CA PRO A 90 -15.65 3.81 21.58
C PRO A 90 -16.66 4.87 21.13
N GLY A 91 -17.94 4.65 21.45
CA GLY A 91 -19.05 5.53 21.04
C GLY A 91 -19.71 5.20 19.69
N GLN A 92 -19.05 4.44 18.82
CA GLN A 92 -19.61 4.04 17.52
C GLN A 92 -20.56 2.84 17.67
N LYS A 93 -21.77 2.90 17.09
CA LYS A 93 -22.78 1.82 17.21
C LYS A 93 -22.82 0.94 15.97
N SER A 94 -22.66 1.53 14.79
CA SER A 94 -22.69 0.83 13.50
C SER A 94 -21.43 1.12 12.68
N LEU A 95 -21.09 0.24 11.74
CA LEU A 95 -20.01 0.51 10.77
C LEU A 95 -20.36 1.68 9.83
N ASP A 96 -21.64 1.99 9.64
CA ASP A 96 -22.09 3.08 8.76
C ASP A 96 -21.91 4.46 9.42
N ASP A 97 -21.74 4.50 10.75
CA ASP A 97 -21.36 5.69 11.51
C ASP A 97 -19.88 6.10 11.26
N ALA A 98 -19.16 5.35 10.41
CA ALA A 98 -17.74 5.53 10.07
C ALA A 98 -17.40 6.79 9.26
N TRP A 99 -18.35 7.71 9.03
CA TRP A 99 -18.03 9.02 8.45
C TRP A 99 -17.06 9.82 9.36
N MET A 100 -16.99 9.50 10.65
CA MET A 100 -15.99 10.03 11.60
C MET A 100 -14.56 9.48 11.39
N THR A 101 -14.39 8.39 10.63
CA THR A 101 -13.09 7.74 10.39
C THR A 101 -12.33 8.27 9.18
N LEU A 102 -12.98 8.99 8.25
CA LEU A 102 -12.30 9.54 7.07
C LEU A 102 -11.45 10.78 7.44
N SER A 103 -11.83 11.49 8.49
CA SER A 103 -11.11 12.67 9.00
C SER A 103 -10.13 12.36 10.12
N SER A 104 -10.13 11.14 10.66
CA SER A 104 -9.32 10.77 11.81
C SER A 104 -8.17 9.86 11.38
N GLU A 105 -6.98 10.14 11.90
CA GLU A 105 -5.85 9.22 11.90
C GLU A 105 -6.33 7.82 12.34
N LEU A 106 -5.69 6.77 11.80
CA LEU A 106 -6.05 5.39 12.10
C LEU A 106 -6.27 5.20 13.61
N PRO A 107 -7.34 4.48 14.01
CA PRO A 107 -7.68 4.36 15.41
C PRO A 107 -6.51 3.81 16.22
N THR A 108 -6.18 4.46 17.33
CA THR A 108 -5.11 4.02 18.23
C THR A 108 -5.46 2.64 18.77
N MET A 109 -4.70 1.62 18.35
CA MET A 109 -4.88 0.24 18.74
C MET A 109 -3.51 -0.46 18.85
N SER A 110 -3.45 -1.55 19.59
CA SER A 110 -2.22 -2.34 19.70
C SER A 110 -1.83 -2.99 18.36
N THR A 111 -0.52 -3.23 18.15
CA THR A 111 0.01 -3.84 16.92
C THR A 111 -0.47 -5.28 16.72
N GLU A 112 -0.77 -5.97 17.81
CA GLU A 112 -1.31 -7.33 17.81
C GLU A 112 -2.73 -7.37 17.24
N TRP A 113 -3.57 -6.42 17.66
CA TRP A 113 -4.93 -6.27 17.15
C TRP A 113 -4.93 -5.88 15.67
N GLU A 114 -4.02 -5.01 15.25
CA GLU A 114 -3.85 -4.68 13.83
C GLU A 114 -3.45 -5.91 13.01
N SER A 115 -2.52 -6.72 13.52
CA SER A 115 -2.08 -7.96 12.86
C SER A 115 -3.22 -8.97 12.73
N TRP A 116 -4.10 -9.05 13.73
CA TRP A 116 -5.29 -9.88 13.67
C TRP A 116 -6.33 -9.34 12.68
N LEU A 117 -6.60 -8.03 12.65
CA LEU A 117 -7.52 -7.42 11.69
C LEU A 117 -7.09 -7.65 10.23
N ARG A 118 -5.78 -7.65 9.97
CA ARG A 118 -5.19 -7.90 8.64
C ARG A 118 -5.04 -9.38 8.29
N HIS A 119 -5.63 -10.28 9.08
CA HIS A 119 -5.55 -11.74 8.89
C HIS A 119 -4.12 -12.30 8.90
N ARG A 120 -3.13 -11.57 9.43
CA ARG A 120 -1.77 -12.12 9.64
C ARG A 120 -1.75 -13.14 10.78
N ARG A 121 -2.64 -12.96 11.76
CA ARG A 121 -2.84 -13.88 12.89
C ARG A 121 -4.20 -14.56 12.78
N ALA A 122 -4.24 -15.88 13.01
CA ALA A 122 -5.50 -16.62 13.05
C ALA A 122 -6.28 -16.31 14.33
N ASN A 123 -5.62 -16.40 15.48
CA ASN A 123 -6.21 -16.23 16.80
C ASN A 123 -6.15 -14.77 17.27
N PRO A 124 -7.17 -14.29 18.02
CA PRO A 124 -7.13 -12.97 18.63
C PRO A 124 -6.03 -12.89 19.70
N PRO A 125 -5.43 -11.70 19.90
CA PRO A 125 -4.40 -11.52 20.90
C PRO A 125 -4.97 -11.61 22.32
N THR A 126 -4.11 -12.04 23.26
CA THR A 126 -4.43 -12.07 24.69
C THR A 126 -3.87 -10.84 25.41
N LYS A 127 -4.49 -10.44 26.52
CA LYS A 127 -4.04 -9.27 27.29
C LYS A 127 -2.61 -9.40 27.80
N GLU A 128 -2.24 -10.60 28.24
CA GLU A 128 -0.90 -10.91 28.73
C GLU A 128 0.15 -10.77 27.62
N GLU A 129 -0.15 -11.26 26.42
CA GLU A 129 0.72 -11.14 25.24
C GLU A 129 0.97 -9.66 24.91
N ILE A 130 -0.10 -8.86 24.86
CA ILE A 130 -0.02 -7.42 24.57
C ILE A 130 0.85 -6.71 25.60
N ALA A 131 0.65 -7.01 26.90
CA ALA A 131 1.45 -6.42 27.96
C ALA A 131 2.94 -6.80 27.86
N SER A 132 3.24 -8.07 27.55
CA SER A 132 4.63 -8.53 27.38
C SER A 132 5.31 -7.85 26.19
N ASN A 133 4.63 -7.75 25.05
CA ASN A 133 5.16 -7.12 23.85
C ASN A 133 5.37 -5.63 24.05
N ALA A 134 4.47 -4.95 24.78
CA ALA A 134 4.64 -3.54 25.14
C ALA A 134 5.89 -3.32 26.01
N ALA A 135 6.14 -4.21 26.98
CA ALA A 135 7.35 -4.16 27.80
C ALA A 135 8.62 -4.39 26.96
N GLU A 136 8.60 -5.37 26.05
CA GLU A 136 9.71 -5.63 25.14
C GLU A 136 9.94 -4.48 24.16
N ALA A 137 8.89 -3.85 23.63
CA ALA A 137 9.01 -2.69 22.75
C ALA A 137 9.72 -1.53 23.46
N ARG A 138 9.33 -1.22 24.70
CA ARG A 138 10.02 -0.22 25.54
C ARG A 138 11.49 -0.59 25.75
N ARG A 139 11.76 -1.86 26.02
CA ARG A 139 13.14 -2.38 26.18
C ARG A 139 13.95 -2.23 24.90
N ARG A 140 13.38 -2.49 23.72
CA ARG A 140 14.04 -2.32 22.42
C ARG A 140 14.36 -0.85 22.14
N ILE A 141 13.45 0.06 22.43
CA ILE A 141 13.67 1.51 22.26
C ILE A 141 14.86 1.99 23.10
N SER A 142 14.90 1.61 24.38
CA SER A 142 16.03 1.96 25.25
C SER A 142 17.37 1.34 24.83
N GLN A 143 17.36 0.12 24.27
CA GLN A 143 18.56 -0.49 23.71
C GLN A 143 19.02 0.21 22.43
N ALA A 144 18.09 0.54 21.53
CA ALA A 144 18.38 1.27 20.30
C ALA A 144 19.04 2.61 20.60
N ALA A 145 18.51 3.39 21.54
CA ALA A 145 19.10 4.66 21.97
C ALA A 145 20.54 4.52 22.49
N LYS A 146 20.85 3.43 23.22
CA LYS A 146 22.21 3.15 23.70
C LYS A 146 23.15 2.80 22.55
N LEU A 147 22.67 2.00 21.59
CA LEU A 147 23.45 1.63 20.41
C LEU A 147 23.72 2.83 19.52
N GLU A 148 22.75 3.72 19.34
CA GLU A 148 22.93 4.98 18.61
C GLU A 148 23.97 5.88 19.28
N ALA A 149 23.91 6.05 20.60
CA ALA A 149 24.91 6.81 21.34
C ALA A 149 26.32 6.21 21.22
N SER A 150 26.44 4.88 21.35
CA SER A 150 27.72 4.19 21.18
C SER A 150 28.24 4.28 19.75
N SER A 151 27.37 4.14 18.75
CA SER A 151 27.71 4.26 17.33
C SER A 151 28.18 5.67 17.01
N PHE A 152 27.49 6.69 17.52
CA PHE A 152 27.88 8.08 17.39
C PHE A 152 29.26 8.33 18.02
N MET A 153 29.51 7.81 19.22
CA MET A 153 30.81 7.93 19.89
C MET A 153 31.95 7.28 19.12
N ILE A 154 31.76 6.06 18.60
CA ILE A 154 32.77 5.37 17.78
C ILE A 154 33.08 6.18 16.52
N CYS A 155 32.06 6.71 15.85
CA CYS A 155 32.22 7.55 14.68
C CYS A 155 33.03 8.82 15.01
N LEU A 156 32.72 9.49 16.13
CA LEU A 156 33.43 10.70 16.55
C LEU A 156 34.90 10.43 16.88
N VAL A 157 35.20 9.33 17.58
CA VAL A 157 36.59 8.95 17.87
C VAL A 157 37.35 8.67 16.57
N HIS A 158 36.71 7.97 15.62
CA HIS A 158 37.33 7.67 14.33
C HIS A 158 37.58 8.95 13.51
N THR A 159 36.65 9.91 13.51
CA THR A 159 36.84 11.17 12.78
C THR A 159 37.96 12.01 13.40
N VAL A 160 38.03 12.11 14.72
CA VAL A 160 39.12 12.83 15.40
C VAL A 160 40.47 12.18 15.10
N LYS A 161 40.56 10.86 15.18
CA LYS A 161 41.78 10.12 14.86
C LYS A 161 42.20 10.34 13.39
N TYR A 162 41.25 10.25 12.47
CA TYR A 162 41.49 10.50 11.05
C TYR A 162 41.99 11.92 10.77
N GLN A 163 41.41 12.92 11.44
CA GLN A 163 41.87 14.32 11.30
C GLN A 163 43.31 14.48 11.81
N ALA A 164 43.64 13.89 12.97
CA ALA A 164 45.00 13.94 13.52
C ALA A 164 46.04 13.27 12.59
N GLU A 165 45.73 12.09 12.06
CA GLU A 165 46.61 11.40 11.08
C GLU A 165 46.76 12.21 9.79
N ARG A 166 45.67 12.84 9.33
CA ARG A 166 45.68 13.71 8.15
C ARG A 166 46.56 14.94 8.33
N GLU A 167 46.50 15.60 9.49
CA GLU A 167 47.35 16.75 9.80
C GLU A 167 48.84 16.37 9.86
N GLU A 168 49.16 15.20 10.40
CA GLU A 168 50.53 14.69 10.44
C GLU A 168 51.07 14.40 9.03
N MET A 169 50.24 13.83 8.14
CA MET A 169 50.61 13.65 6.73
C MET A 169 50.85 14.99 6.01
N ILE A 170 50.10 16.04 6.35
CA ILE A 170 50.32 17.39 5.82
C ILE A 170 51.65 17.94 6.34
N ARG A 171 51.95 17.76 7.62
CA ARG A 171 53.20 18.22 8.26
C ARG A 171 54.43 17.55 7.65
N GLN A 172 54.35 16.26 7.34
CA GLN A 172 55.41 15.48 6.71
C GLN A 172 55.52 15.74 5.20
N GLY A 173 54.63 16.56 4.62
CA GLY A 173 54.63 16.90 3.20
C GLY A 173 54.14 15.76 2.29
N LEU A 174 53.52 14.71 2.85
CA LEU A 174 52.91 13.62 2.06
C LEU A 174 51.62 14.06 1.36
N ILE A 175 50.93 15.07 1.89
CA ILE A 175 49.68 15.62 1.35
C ILE A 175 49.76 17.14 1.30
N HIS A 176 49.55 17.74 0.13
CA HIS A 176 49.43 19.20 0.00
C HIS A 176 48.09 19.66 0.59
N GLY A 177 48.15 20.49 1.64
CA GLY A 177 46.98 21.12 2.25
C GLY A 177 46.38 22.16 1.33
N SER A 178 45.50 21.75 0.40
CA SER A 178 44.69 22.72 -0.34
C SER A 178 43.56 23.22 0.56
N SER A 179 43.64 24.50 0.90
CA SER A 179 42.56 25.30 1.45
C SER A 179 41.46 25.52 0.40
N GLU A 180 40.22 25.32 0.83
CA GLU A 180 38.94 25.74 0.24
C GLU A 180 38.39 25.03 -1.03
N PRO A 181 37.07 24.73 -1.04
CA PRO A 181 36.38 24.14 -2.18
C PRO A 181 35.88 25.26 -3.10
N ASN A 182 36.67 25.64 -4.10
CA ASN A 182 36.11 26.41 -5.21
C ASN A 182 36.44 25.80 -6.57
N SER A 183 35.38 25.22 -7.12
CA SER A 183 35.12 25.05 -8.54
C SER A 183 35.85 23.93 -9.30
N LEU A 184 35.00 23.21 -10.03
CA LEU A 184 35.20 22.52 -11.29
C LEU A 184 35.62 21.04 -11.25
N ASN A 185 34.65 20.26 -11.73
CA ASN A 185 34.85 19.14 -12.64
C ASN A 185 35.48 17.89 -12.04
N ARG A 186 34.79 17.29 -11.07
CA ARG A 186 34.80 15.83 -11.01
C ARG A 186 33.83 15.33 -12.05
N SER A 187 34.35 15.03 -13.24
CA SER A 187 33.67 14.24 -14.26
C SER A 187 33.01 13.05 -13.58
N SER A 188 31.68 13.08 -13.52
CA SER A 188 30.86 11.91 -13.28
C SER A 188 31.11 10.94 -14.43
N SER A 189 32.22 10.21 -14.40
CA SER A 189 32.29 8.96 -15.13
C SER A 189 31.37 8.01 -14.39
N THR A 190 30.24 7.77 -15.02
CA THR A 190 29.33 6.67 -14.76
C THR A 190 30.11 5.36 -14.88
N GLN A 191 30.83 4.98 -13.82
CA GLN A 191 31.08 3.57 -13.57
C GLN A 191 29.76 2.98 -13.07
N THR A 192 28.90 2.62 -14.01
CA THR A 192 27.95 1.52 -13.84
C THR A 192 28.74 0.21 -13.81
N SER A 193 29.71 0.06 -12.89
CA SER A 193 30.14 -1.27 -12.51
C SER A 193 29.00 -1.82 -11.67
N LYS A 194 28.32 -2.83 -12.21
CA LYS A 194 27.35 -3.63 -11.45
C LYS A 194 28.05 -3.97 -10.14
N ARG A 195 27.55 -3.44 -9.01
CA ARG A 195 28.01 -3.86 -7.69
C ARG A 195 27.67 -5.33 -7.57
N THR A 196 28.60 -6.19 -7.93
CA THR A 196 28.49 -7.63 -7.73
C THR A 196 28.43 -7.84 -6.23
N PHE A 197 27.35 -8.47 -5.77
CA PHE A 197 27.21 -8.87 -4.37
C PHE A 197 28.46 -9.67 -3.96
N PRO A 198 29.06 -9.43 -2.78
CA PRO A 198 30.24 -10.18 -2.34
C PRO A 198 29.91 -11.69 -2.36
N VAL A 199 30.68 -12.45 -3.14
CA VAL A 199 30.58 -13.91 -3.21
C VAL A 199 31.51 -14.47 -2.14
N TYR A 200 30.92 -15.12 -1.14
CA TYR A 200 31.65 -15.77 -0.06
C TYR A 200 31.87 -17.25 -0.44
N PRO A 201 33.12 -17.71 -0.60
CA PRO A 201 33.43 -19.07 -1.10
C PRO A 201 33.01 -20.19 -0.13
N ASP A 202 32.70 -19.83 1.10
CA ASP A 202 32.35 -20.67 2.23
C ASP A 202 30.84 -20.72 2.51
N MET A 203 30.03 -19.97 1.77
CA MET A 203 28.57 -20.01 1.89
C MET A 203 27.95 -20.67 0.65
N GLU A 204 27.15 -21.72 0.88
CA GLU A 204 26.35 -22.36 -0.17
C GLU A 204 25.40 -21.32 -0.79
N VAL A 205 25.59 -21.04 -2.09
CA VAL A 205 24.81 -20.04 -2.83
C VAL A 205 23.38 -20.54 -3.12
N ALA A 206 23.17 -21.86 -3.08
CA ALA A 206 21.86 -22.49 -3.16
C ALA A 206 21.91 -23.91 -2.55
N PRO A 207 20.84 -24.38 -1.87
CA PRO A 207 20.78 -25.76 -1.39
C PRO A 207 20.80 -26.74 -2.59
N GLY A 208 21.89 -27.49 -2.75
CA GLY A 208 21.93 -28.66 -3.66
C GLY A 208 22.94 -28.63 -4.82
N GLU A 209 23.69 -27.54 -5.05
CA GLU A 209 24.78 -27.53 -6.04
C GLU A 209 26.09 -28.00 -5.41
N GLY A 210 26.30 -29.32 -5.35
CA GLY A 210 27.51 -29.86 -4.73
C GLY A 210 27.92 -31.27 -5.14
N LYS A 211 27.48 -31.78 -6.30
CA LYS A 211 27.92 -33.11 -6.79
C LYS A 211 28.14 -33.11 -8.29
N THR A 212 29.37 -32.83 -8.72
CA THR A 212 29.86 -33.27 -10.03
C THR A 212 30.21 -34.77 -9.94
N PRO A 213 29.70 -35.63 -10.85
CA PRO A 213 30.06 -37.03 -10.88
C PRO A 213 31.30 -37.20 -11.76
N THR A 214 32.48 -37.05 -11.18
CA THR A 214 33.73 -37.46 -11.84
C THR A 214 34.61 -38.18 -10.84
N ASP A 215 34.23 -39.42 -10.53
CA ASP A 215 35.23 -40.49 -10.42
C ASP A 215 34.55 -41.85 -10.60
N LYS A 216 34.75 -42.46 -11.77
CA LYS A 216 34.64 -43.90 -11.97
C LYS A 216 35.78 -44.31 -12.88
N SER A 217 36.71 -45.04 -12.28
CA SER A 217 37.69 -45.92 -12.92
C SER A 217 37.02 -46.92 -13.86
#